data_AF-A0A3M1NTR7-F1
#
_entry.id   AF-A0A3M1NTR7-F1
#
_cell.length_a   1.000
_cell.length_b   1.000
_cell.length_c   1.000
_cell.angle_alpha   90.00
_cell.angle_beta   90.00
_cell.angle_gamma   90.00
#
_symmetry.space_group_name_H-M   'P 1'
#
loop_
_entity.id
_entity.type
_entity.pdbx_description
1 polymer ?
#
loop_
_entity_poly.entity_id
_entity_poly.type
_entity_poly.pdbx_seq_one_letter_code
_entity_poly.pdbx_strand_id
1 'polypeptide(L)' 'MAKVEVTMPKMGESITEGTVLEWHKQPGDRVEADEPLLEIGTDKV' A
#
# COMPACT_ATOMS: atom_id res chain seq x y z
N MET A 1 18.47 -10.65 2.79
CA MET A 1 17.62 -9.46 2.97
C MET A 1 16.21 -9.86 2.59
N ALA A 2 15.27 -9.84 3.53
CA ALA A 2 13.89 -10.20 3.24
C ALA A 2 13.25 -9.06 2.43
N LYS A 3 12.88 -9.32 1.17
CA LYS A 3 11.98 -8.46 0.41
C LYS A 3 10.56 -8.93 0.70
N VAL A 4 9.75 -8.05 1.28
CA VAL A 4 8.32 -8.29 1.42
C VAL A 4 7.67 -7.71 0.16
N GLU A 5 7.11 -8.56 -0.68
CA GLU A 5 6.33 -8.12 -1.83
C GLU A 5 4.95 -7.67 -1.33
N VAL A 6 4.75 -6.36 -1.23
CA VAL A 6 3.45 -5.78 -0.90
C VAL A 6 2.61 -5.78 -2.17
N THR A 7 1.75 -6.78 -2.32
CA THR A 7 0.82 -6.85 -3.44
C THR A 7 -0.42 -6.04 -3.13
N MET A 8 -0.82 -5.16 -4.04
CA MET A 8 -2.07 -4.42 -3.90
C MET A 8 -3.25 -5.41 -3.89
N PRO A 9 -4.08 -5.44 -2.84
CA PRO A 9 -5.26 -6.29 -2.81
C PRO A 9 -6.27 -5.81 -3.84
N LYS A 10 -7.14 -6.71 -4.33
CA LYS A 10 -8.23 -6.31 -5.23
C LYS A 10 -9.16 -5.35 -4.48
N MET A 11 -9.17 -4.08 -4.85
CA MET A 11 -9.89 -3.00 -4.14
C MET A 11 -11.42 -2.99 -4.37
N GLY A 12 -12.03 -4.13 -4.68
CA GLY A 12 -13.45 -4.26 -5.03
C GLY A 12 -13.69 -4.29 -6.55
N GLU A 13 -14.82 -4.85 -6.97
CA GLU A 13 -15.13 -5.16 -8.37
C GLU A 13 -15.13 -3.94 -9.32
N SER A 14 -15.21 -2.72 -8.78
CA SER A 14 -15.25 -1.47 -9.55
C SER A 14 -14.05 -0.55 -9.34
N ILE A 15 -13.06 -0.94 -8.53
CA ILE A 15 -11.86 -0.13 -8.29
C ILE A 15 -10.69 -0.75 -9.06
N THR A 16 -10.43 -0.19 -10.23
CA THR A 16 -9.38 -0.66 -11.15
C THR A 16 -8.03 -0.02 -10.86
N GLU A 17 -8.02 1.23 -10.39
CA GLU A 17 -6.81 2.02 -10.15
C GLU A 17 -6.90 2.71 -8.79
N GLY A 18 -5.81 2.59 -8.01
CA GLY A 18 -5.63 3.27 -6.75
C GLY A 18 -4.39 4.16 -6.84
N THR A 19 -4.52 5.42 -6.46
CA THR A 19 -3.41 6.36 -6.44
C THR A 19 -2.72 6.25 -5.09
N VAL A 20 -1.41 6.04 -5.08
CA VAL A 20 -0.63 6.09 -3.83
C VAL A 20 -0.57 7.56 -3.39
N LEU A 21 -1.19 7.86 -2.26
CA LEU A 21 -1.24 9.21 -1.70
C LEU A 21 0.06 9.53 -0.96
N GLU A 22 0.45 8.63 -0.05
CA GLU A 22 1.64 8.84 0.78
C GLU A 22 2.34 7.52 1.09
N TRP A 23 3.67 7.56 1.12
CA TRP A 23 4.50 6.47 1.61
C TRP A 23 4.96 6.80 3.03
N HIS A 24 4.50 6.01 4.01
CA HIS A 24 4.96 6.15 5.39
C HIS A 24 6.28 5.41 5.65
N LYS A 25 6.70 4.52 4.74
CA LYS A 25 7.93 3.73 4.85
C LYS A 25 8.85 3.91 3.66
N GLN A 26 10.14 4.01 3.96
CA GLN A 26 11.20 4.13 2.96
C GLN A 26 12.02 2.84 2.85
N PRO A 27 12.73 2.64 1.73
CA PRO A 27 13.61 1.48 1.57
C PRO A 27 14.68 1.45 2.66
N GLY A 28 14.65 0.40 3.50
CA GLY A 28 15.59 0.21 4.60
C GLY A 28 15.01 0.51 5.99
N ASP A 29 13.81 1.06 6.07
CA ASP A 29 13.09 1.19 7.33
C ASP A 29 12.65 -0.16 7.90
N ARG A 30 12.55 -0.22 9.22
CA ARG A 30 11.97 -1.36 9.92
C ARG A 30 10.44 -1.26 9.83
N VAL A 31 9.82 -2.37 9.44
CA VAL A 31 8.36 -2.55 9.40
C VAL A 31 7.97 -3.42 10.57
N GLU A 32 6.97 -2.98 11.35
CA GLU A 32 6.38 -3.75 12.44
C GLU A 32 4.96 -4.23 12.10
N ALA A 33 4.48 -5.24 12.83
CA ALA A 33 3.09 -5.67 12.70
C ALA A 33 2.16 -4.53 13.18
N ASP A 34 0.99 -4.42 12.53
CA ASP A 34 0.01 -3.34 12.75
C ASP A 34 0.47 -1.93 12.32
N GLU A 35 1.60 -1.82 11.61
CA GLU A 35 2.12 -0.55 11.13
C GLU A 35 1.72 -0.26 9.67
N PRO A 36 1.16 0.94 9.36
CA PRO A 36 0.81 1.32 8.00
C PRO A 36 2.08 1.56 7.15
N LEU A 37 2.14 0.93 5.98
CA LEU A 37 3.27 1.06 5.04
C LEU A 37 3.10 2.22 4.07
N LEU A 38 1.89 2.36 3.53
CA LEU A 38 1.54 3.31 2.49
C LEU A 38 0.04 3.55 2.52
N GLU A 39 -0.36 4.75 2.12
CA GLU A 39 -1.76 5.14 2.00
C GLU A 39 -2.17 5.13 0.53
N ILE A 40 -3.23 4.39 0.21
CA ILE A 40 -3.80 4.35 -1.15
C ILE A 40 -5.16 5.04 -1.12
N GLY A 41 -5.29 6.09 -1.91
CA GLY A 41 -6.56 6.70 -2.24
C GLY A 41 -7.15 6.03 -3.46
N THR A 42 -8.36 5.49 -3.33
CA THR A 42 -9.13 5.02 -4.48
C THR A 42 -10.18 6.05 -4.81
N ASP A 43 -10.20 6.55 -6.04
CA ASP A 43 -11.32 7.36 -6.51
C ASP A 43 -12.47 6.42 -6.81
N LYS A 44 -13.48 6.43 -5.94
CA LYS A 44 -14.72 5.71 -6.16
C LYS A 44 -15.64 6.66 -6.93
N VAL A 45 -15.82 6.41 -8.23
CA VAL A 45 -16.97 6.96 -8.96
C VAL A 45 -18.26 6.25 -8.55
#